data_AF-A0A267ENC8-F1
#
_entry.id   AF-A0A267ENC8-F1
#
_cell.length_a   1.000
_cell.length_b   1.000
_cell.length_c   1.000
_cell.angle_alpha   90.00
_cell.angle_beta   90.00
_cell.angle_gamma   90.00
#
_symmetry.space_group_name_H-M   'P 1'
#
loop_
_entity.id
_entity.type
_entity.pdbx_description
1 polymer ?
#
loop_
_entity_poly.entity_id
_entity_poly.type
_entity_poly.pdbx_seq_one_letter_code
_entity_poly.pdbx_strand_id
1 'polypeptide(L)'
;VEHLVLHEKHRGHESMHMEMFFILIATLVVAQILLVQWRKYYFQSYQTATLLGMWIVPVFLCLKLSWHRFLYVWSVFSVITGLMTYWATRKPLAGTTPRRVYTWFLLCYKMSYALGIAGYLVMMGALFGLSILFMVKPNVAMDFGLVLLFYGLYFGVVARDFAEVCSDKMASHIGYYTKTGMPTRKLDEGVCAVCGQPIVRQDEDEDGVSNGAEKVVVLNCAHS
;
A
#
# COMPACT_ATOMS: atom_id res chain seq x y z
N VAL A 1 12.45 28.83 48.82
CA VAL A 1 12.22 27.55 49.53
C VAL A 1 11.48 26.55 48.64
N GLU A 2 10.43 26.96 47.93
CA GLU A 2 9.65 26.11 46.98
C GLU A 2 10.48 25.46 45.85
N HIS A 3 11.44 26.17 45.24
CA HIS A 3 12.28 25.64 44.15
C HIS A 3 13.21 24.49 44.58
N LEU A 4 13.65 24.48 45.85
CA LEU A 4 14.49 23.42 46.39
C LEU A 4 13.68 22.16 46.67
N VAL A 5 12.44 22.31 47.15
CA VAL A 5 11.50 21.20 47.36
C VAL A 5 11.12 20.52 46.03
N LEU A 6 11.03 21.29 44.94
CA LEU A 6 10.74 20.77 43.59
C LEU A 6 11.93 19.98 43.01
N HIS A 7 13.17 20.46 43.22
CA HIS A 7 14.39 19.71 42.86
C HIS A 7 14.58 18.44 43.70
N GLU A 8 14.22 18.46 44.98
CA GLU A 8 14.34 17.29 45.86
C GLU A 8 13.32 16.20 45.48
N LYS A 9 12.13 16.59 45.03
CA LYS A 9 11.11 15.68 44.46
C LYS A 9 11.49 15.12 43.09
N HIS A 10 12.43 15.72 42.36
CA HIS A 10 12.91 15.26 41.05
C HIS A 10 14.26 14.52 41.10
N ARG A 11 14.99 14.58 42.22
CA ARG A 11 16.32 13.99 42.40
C ARG A 11 16.37 12.47 42.20
N GLY A 12 15.27 11.76 42.48
CA GLY A 12 15.11 10.32 42.21
C GLY A 12 14.23 10.00 40.99
N HIS A 13 13.57 11.01 40.42
CA HIS A 13 12.73 10.86 39.23
C HIS A 13 13.58 10.82 37.97
N GLU A 14 14.66 11.61 37.90
CA GLU A 14 15.58 11.61 36.75
C GLU A 14 16.34 10.28 36.60
N SER A 15 16.73 9.63 37.71
CA SER A 15 17.33 8.30 37.64
C SER A 15 16.36 7.23 37.14
N MET A 16 15.06 7.32 37.48
CA MET A 16 14.03 6.42 36.97
C MET A 16 13.71 6.67 35.49
N HIS A 17 13.66 7.93 35.05
CA HIS A 17 13.52 8.26 33.62
C HIS A 17 14.71 7.76 32.79
N MET A 18 15.93 7.89 33.32
CA MET A 18 17.12 7.39 32.65
C MET A 18 17.11 5.86 32.53
N GLU A 19 16.67 5.13 33.56
CA GLU A 19 16.56 3.67 33.50
C GLU A 19 15.49 3.22 32.48
N MET A 20 14.29 3.81 32.51
CA MET A 20 13.25 3.55 31.51
C MET A 20 13.73 3.89 30.09
N PHE A 21 14.49 4.97 29.92
CA PHE A 21 15.06 5.38 28.64
C PHE A 21 16.09 4.36 28.11
N PHE A 22 17.00 3.87 28.95
CA PHE A 22 17.97 2.85 28.53
C PHE A 22 17.30 1.52 28.19
N ILE A 23 16.28 1.10 28.96
CA ILE A 23 15.48 -0.08 28.64
C ILE A 23 14.72 0.10 27.32
N LEU A 24 14.14 1.28 27.09
CA LEU A 24 13.48 1.60 25.83
C LEU A 24 14.46 1.58 24.66
N ILE A 25 15.65 2.17 24.79
CA ILE A 25 16.67 2.11 23.73
C ILE A 25 17.12 0.66 23.49
N ALA A 26 17.42 -0.09 24.55
CA ALA A 26 17.86 -1.48 24.42
C ALA A 26 16.79 -2.34 23.72
N THR A 27 15.52 -2.22 24.14
CA THR A 27 14.41 -2.95 23.52
C THR A 27 14.19 -2.52 22.07
N LEU A 28 14.29 -1.23 21.74
CA LEU A 28 14.21 -0.75 20.35
C LEU A 28 15.35 -1.31 19.50
N VAL A 29 16.59 -1.29 19.98
CA VAL A 29 17.75 -1.83 19.25
C VAL A 29 17.58 -3.33 19.01
N VAL A 30 17.21 -4.10 20.04
CA VAL A 30 16.96 -5.55 19.92
C VAL A 30 15.82 -5.81 18.93
N ALA A 31 14.72 -5.07 19.01
CA ALA A 31 13.61 -5.20 18.08
C ALA A 31 14.05 -4.91 16.63
N GLN A 32 14.84 -3.87 16.39
CA GLN A 32 15.37 -3.55 15.07
C GLN A 32 16.27 -4.67 14.51
N ILE A 33 17.17 -5.22 15.34
CA ILE A 33 18.03 -6.34 14.93
C ILE A 33 17.18 -7.56 14.57
N LEU A 34 16.19 -7.91 15.40
CA LEU A 34 15.28 -9.02 15.14
C LEU A 34 14.48 -8.81 13.86
N LEU A 35 13.96 -7.60 13.60
CA LEU A 35 13.23 -7.28 12.37
C LEU A 35 14.11 -7.42 11.13
N VAL A 36 15.34 -6.89 11.16
CA VAL A 36 16.29 -6.98 10.05
C VAL A 36 16.68 -8.43 9.77
N GLN A 37 16.95 -9.20 10.82
CA GLN A 37 17.29 -10.62 10.70
C GLN A 37 16.11 -11.43 10.18
N TRP A 38 14.89 -11.15 10.66
CA TRP A 38 13.67 -11.80 10.22
C TRP A 38 13.38 -11.51 8.74
N ARG A 39 13.55 -10.26 8.30
CA ARG A 39 13.47 -9.88 6.88
C ARG A 39 14.48 -10.64 6.03
N LYS A 40 15.70 -10.87 6.52
CA LYS A 40 16.77 -11.57 5.79
C LYS A 40 16.52 -13.07 5.65
N TYR A 41 16.09 -13.74 6.71
CA TYR A 41 15.89 -15.20 6.71
C TYR A 41 14.51 -15.63 6.18
N TYR A 42 13.46 -14.87 6.49
CA TYR A 42 12.07 -15.23 6.16
C TYR A 42 11.32 -14.04 5.56
N PHE A 43 11.80 -13.53 4.42
CA PHE A 43 11.22 -12.36 3.73
C PHE A 43 9.69 -12.47 3.53
N GLN A 44 9.20 -13.64 3.10
CA GLN A 44 7.77 -13.84 2.83
C GLN A 44 6.91 -13.78 4.10
N SER A 45 7.40 -14.32 5.22
CA SER A 45 6.71 -14.25 6.51
C SER A 45 6.76 -12.83 7.09
N TYR A 46 7.89 -12.15 6.97
CA TYR A 46 8.07 -10.75 7.37
C TYR A 46 7.12 -9.81 6.62
N GLN A 47 7.04 -9.95 5.29
CA GLN A 47 6.16 -9.13 4.44
C GLN A 47 4.68 -9.38 4.79
N THR A 48 4.26 -10.64 4.97
CA THR A 48 2.89 -10.97 5.36
C THR A 48 2.54 -10.43 6.76
N ALA A 49 3.44 -10.59 7.73
CA ALA A 49 3.21 -10.13 9.10
C ALA A 49 3.15 -8.59 9.19
N THR A 50 4.05 -7.90 8.49
CA THR A 50 4.07 -6.43 8.44
C THR A 50 2.81 -5.90 7.76
N LEU A 51 2.38 -6.53 6.66
CA LEU A 51 1.16 -6.19 5.95
C LEU A 51 -0.08 -6.39 6.82
N LEU A 52 -0.18 -7.53 7.53
CA LEU A 52 -1.27 -7.75 8.50
C LEU A 52 -1.22 -6.74 9.65
N GLY A 53 -0.03 -6.40 10.14
CA GLY A 53 0.16 -5.38 11.16
C GLY A 53 -0.34 -4.02 10.72
N MET A 54 0.12 -3.52 9.56
CA MET A 54 -0.33 -2.25 9.00
C MET A 54 -1.82 -2.24 8.67
N TRP A 55 -2.38 -3.38 8.25
CA TRP A 55 -3.81 -3.50 7.93
C TRP A 55 -4.70 -3.49 9.18
N ILE A 56 -4.30 -4.16 10.28
CA ILE A 56 -5.11 -4.32 11.50
C ILE A 56 -4.96 -3.15 12.49
N VAL A 57 -3.76 -2.57 12.62
CA VAL A 57 -3.48 -1.56 13.67
C VAL A 57 -4.42 -0.35 13.60
N PRO A 58 -4.63 0.31 12.44
CA PRO A 58 -5.54 1.45 12.36
C PRO A 58 -7.01 1.08 12.63
N VAL A 59 -7.41 -0.14 12.26
CA VAL A 59 -8.77 -0.66 12.48
C VAL A 59 -9.03 -0.88 13.96
N PHE A 60 -8.07 -1.45 14.67
CA PHE A 60 -8.18 -1.67 16.11
C PHE A 60 -8.33 -0.33 16.86
N LEU A 61 -7.57 0.69 16.46
CA LEU A 61 -7.70 2.04 17.01
C LEU A 61 -9.07 2.65 16.68
N CYS A 62 -9.54 2.53 15.43
CA CYS A 62 -10.85 3.04 15.03
C CYS A 62 -12.02 2.32 15.70
N LEU A 63 -11.90 1.04 16.03
CA LEU A 63 -12.87 0.29 16.83
C LEU A 63 -12.94 0.83 18.27
N LYS A 64 -11.79 1.08 18.89
CA LYS A 64 -11.70 1.69 20.23
C LYS A 64 -12.28 3.12 20.24
N LEU A 65 -12.06 3.88 19.17
CA LEU A 65 -12.54 5.26 19.00
C LEU A 65 -13.99 5.35 18.46
N SER A 66 -14.67 4.21 18.25
CA SER A 66 -16.05 4.12 17.71
C SER A 66 -16.28 4.88 16.39
N TRP A 67 -15.27 4.91 15.51
CA TRP A 67 -15.38 5.62 14.24
C TRP A 67 -16.00 4.76 13.13
N HIS A 68 -17.34 4.70 13.12
CA HIS A 68 -18.09 3.81 12.21
C HIS A 68 -17.87 4.07 10.71
N ARG A 69 -17.65 5.33 10.30
CA ARG A 69 -17.44 5.69 8.88
C ARG A 69 -16.20 5.03 8.30
N PHE A 70 -15.10 5.00 9.06
CA PHE A 70 -13.85 4.37 8.63
C PHE A 70 -14.02 2.86 8.50
N LEU A 71 -14.71 2.22 9.46
CA LEU A 71 -14.93 0.77 9.47
C LEU A 71 -15.74 0.29 8.26
N TYR A 72 -16.73 1.07 7.81
CA TYR A 72 -17.49 0.74 6.61
C TYR A 72 -16.62 0.79 5.34
N VAL A 73 -15.86 1.88 5.14
CA VAL A 73 -14.99 2.01 3.97
C VAL A 73 -13.91 0.93 3.98
N TRP A 74 -13.33 0.67 5.16
CA TRP A 74 -12.33 -0.35 5.36
C TRP A 74 -12.85 -1.77 5.09
N SER A 75 -14.07 -2.10 5.52
CA SER A 75 -14.64 -3.43 5.30
C SER A 75 -14.90 -3.68 3.81
N VAL A 76 -15.47 -2.70 3.10
CA VAL A 76 -15.66 -2.76 1.64
C VAL A 76 -14.33 -2.95 0.92
N PHE A 77 -13.32 -2.13 1.24
CA PHE A 77 -11.99 -2.23 0.66
C PHE A 77 -11.35 -3.60 0.93
N SER A 78 -11.49 -4.11 2.15
CA SER A 78 -10.92 -5.38 2.59
C SER A 78 -11.59 -6.57 1.91
N VAL A 79 -12.92 -6.55 1.74
CA VAL A 79 -13.65 -7.60 1.03
C VAL A 79 -13.21 -7.64 -0.43
N ILE A 80 -13.16 -6.49 -1.12
CA ILE A 80 -12.77 -6.47 -2.53
C ILE A 80 -11.30 -6.89 -2.70
N THR A 81 -10.40 -6.38 -1.87
CA THR A 81 -8.97 -6.74 -1.91
C THR A 81 -8.75 -8.22 -1.56
N GLY A 82 -9.53 -8.76 -0.62
CA GLY A 82 -9.55 -10.19 -0.32
C GLY A 82 -10.02 -11.05 -1.49
N LEU A 83 -11.08 -10.63 -2.20
CA LEU A 83 -11.55 -11.32 -3.41
C LEU A 83 -10.50 -11.29 -4.53
N MET A 84 -9.84 -10.15 -4.75
CA MET A 84 -8.76 -10.04 -5.75
C MET A 84 -7.57 -10.92 -5.38
N THR A 85 -7.17 -10.94 -4.11
CA THR A 85 -6.07 -11.80 -3.61
C THR A 85 -6.43 -13.28 -3.74
N TYR A 86 -7.68 -13.64 -3.48
CA TYR A 86 -8.18 -15.00 -3.65
C TYR A 86 -8.12 -15.45 -5.11
N TRP A 87 -8.57 -14.62 -6.06
CA TRP A 87 -8.46 -14.93 -7.49
C TRP A 87 -7.01 -14.99 -7.96
N ALA A 88 -6.12 -14.13 -7.44
CA ALA A 88 -4.69 -14.15 -7.74
C ALA A 88 -3.97 -15.44 -7.25
N THR A 89 -4.48 -16.08 -6.20
CA THR A 89 -3.85 -17.25 -5.55
C THR A 89 -4.43 -18.60 -6.03
N ARG A 90 -5.57 -18.61 -6.74
CA ARG A 90 -6.21 -19.85 -7.23
C ARG A 90 -5.44 -20.43 -8.43
N LYS A 91 -5.26 -21.76 -8.44
CA LYS A 91 -4.70 -22.52 -9.56
C LYS A 91 -5.83 -23.26 -10.32
N PRO A 92 -5.79 -23.32 -11.67
CA PRO A 92 -4.93 -22.56 -12.58
C PRO A 92 -5.35 -21.09 -12.65
N LEU A 93 -4.40 -20.16 -12.88
CA LEU A 93 -4.75 -18.76 -13.11
C LEU A 93 -5.40 -18.64 -14.49
N ALA A 94 -6.64 -18.16 -14.53
CA ALA A 94 -7.27 -17.78 -15.78
C ALA A 94 -6.55 -16.54 -16.34
N GLY A 95 -6.30 -16.52 -17.65
CA GLY A 95 -5.51 -15.48 -18.32
C GLY A 95 -6.02 -14.05 -18.09
N THR A 96 -7.32 -13.83 -17.91
CA THR A 96 -7.89 -12.51 -17.65
C THR A 96 -7.74 -12.02 -16.20
N THR A 97 -7.32 -12.88 -15.27
CA THR A 97 -7.23 -12.58 -13.84
C THR A 97 -6.20 -11.51 -13.51
N PRO A 98 -4.94 -11.59 -14.01
CA PRO A 98 -3.93 -10.56 -13.74
C PRO A 98 -4.41 -9.17 -14.17
N ARG A 99 -5.05 -9.06 -15.35
CA ARG A 99 -5.59 -7.79 -15.84
C ARG A 99 -6.61 -7.19 -14.87
N ARG A 100 -7.55 -7.98 -14.35
CA ARG A 100 -8.55 -7.50 -13.36
C ARG A 100 -7.90 -7.04 -12.07
N VAL A 101 -6.94 -7.81 -11.56
CA VAL A 101 -6.23 -7.52 -10.31
C VAL A 101 -5.42 -6.22 -10.44
N TYR A 102 -4.65 -6.06 -11.51
CA TYR A 102 -3.87 -4.85 -11.77
C TYR A 102 -4.75 -3.61 -11.95
N THR A 103 -5.86 -3.72 -12.70
CA THR A 103 -6.80 -2.61 -12.88
C THR A 103 -7.42 -2.16 -11.54
N TRP A 104 -7.75 -3.11 -10.66
CA TRP A 104 -8.27 -2.79 -9.32
C TRP A 104 -7.24 -2.05 -8.46
N PHE A 105 -6.00 -2.55 -8.38
CA PHE A 105 -4.95 -1.89 -7.61
C PHE A 105 -4.57 -0.53 -8.21
N LEU A 106 -4.59 -0.38 -9.54
CA LEU A 106 -4.38 0.90 -10.21
C LEU A 106 -5.52 1.90 -9.88
N LEU A 107 -6.76 1.44 -9.82
CA LEU A 107 -7.89 2.25 -9.39
C LEU A 107 -7.70 2.72 -7.94
N CYS A 108 -7.31 1.82 -7.03
CA CYS A 108 -7.02 2.16 -5.64
C CYS A 108 -5.90 3.19 -5.51
N TYR A 109 -4.82 3.04 -6.30
CA TYR A 109 -3.73 4.01 -6.37
C TYR A 109 -4.23 5.39 -6.83
N LYS A 110 -4.99 5.45 -7.92
CA LYS A 110 -5.55 6.72 -8.45
C LYS A 110 -6.46 7.41 -7.43
N MET A 111 -7.34 6.66 -6.77
CA MET A 111 -8.23 7.18 -5.73
C MET A 111 -7.43 7.71 -4.53
N SER A 112 -6.45 6.93 -4.05
CA SER A 112 -5.60 7.31 -2.92
C SER A 112 -4.76 8.54 -3.22
N TYR A 113 -4.21 8.63 -4.43
CA TYR A 113 -3.46 9.77 -4.92
C TYR A 113 -4.34 11.02 -5.02
N ALA A 114 -5.54 10.89 -5.59
CA ALA A 114 -6.50 12.00 -5.69
C ALA A 114 -6.93 12.51 -4.30
N LEU A 115 -7.25 11.60 -3.37
CA LEU A 115 -7.61 11.96 -1.99
C LEU A 115 -6.44 12.61 -1.25
N GLY A 116 -5.21 12.11 -1.43
CA GLY A 116 -4.00 12.67 -0.83
C GLY A 116 -3.70 14.09 -1.32
N ILE A 117 -3.80 14.32 -2.64
CA ILE A 117 -3.64 15.66 -3.22
C ILE A 117 -4.76 16.58 -2.74
N ALA A 118 -6.02 16.12 -2.78
CA ALA A 118 -7.15 16.93 -2.33
C ALA A 118 -6.99 17.33 -0.85
N GLY A 119 -6.61 16.38 0.01
CA GLY A 119 -6.34 16.65 1.43
C GLY A 119 -5.20 17.65 1.62
N TYR A 120 -4.10 17.48 0.89
CA TYR A 120 -2.97 18.42 0.91
C TYR A 120 -3.37 19.83 0.47
N LEU A 121 -4.12 19.96 -0.62
CA LEU A 121 -4.60 21.26 -1.12
C LEU A 121 -5.53 21.94 -0.11
N VAL A 122 -6.43 21.18 0.54
CA VAL A 122 -7.31 21.70 1.59
C VAL A 122 -6.50 22.19 2.78
N MET A 123 -5.51 21.42 3.25
CA MET A 123 -4.66 21.83 4.37
C MET A 123 -3.83 23.08 4.02
N MET A 124 -3.21 23.11 2.84
CA MET A 124 -2.45 24.28 2.38
C MET A 124 -3.36 25.49 2.26
N GLY A 125 -4.54 25.35 1.67
CA GLY A 125 -5.54 26.42 1.59
C GLY A 125 -5.98 26.94 2.96
N ALA A 126 -6.11 26.06 3.96
CA ALA A 126 -6.42 26.46 5.33
C ALA A 126 -5.28 27.25 5.98
N LEU A 127 -4.02 26.83 5.77
CA LEU A 127 -2.84 27.51 6.30
C LEU A 127 -2.60 28.89 5.66
N PHE A 128 -2.85 29.03 4.36
CA PHE A 128 -2.75 30.31 3.65
C PHE A 128 -3.93 31.27 3.92
N GLY A 129 -4.87 30.90 4.80
CA GLY A 129 -6.02 31.74 5.17
C GLY A 129 -7.15 31.76 4.13
N LEU A 130 -7.08 30.91 3.10
CA LEU A 130 -8.14 30.78 2.09
C LEU A 130 -9.46 30.29 2.71
N SER A 131 -9.40 29.57 3.85
CA SER A 131 -10.59 29.18 4.62
C SER A 131 -11.42 30.38 5.12
N ILE A 132 -10.79 31.53 5.36
CA ILE A 132 -11.49 32.77 5.77
C ILE A 132 -12.29 33.33 4.58
N LEU A 133 -11.77 33.21 3.35
CA LEU A 133 -12.45 33.63 2.11
C LEU A 133 -13.68 32.75 1.81
N PHE A 134 -13.60 31.45 2.13
CA PHE A 134 -14.70 30.50 1.96
C PHE A 134 -15.70 30.46 3.14
N MET A 135 -15.56 31.35 4.15
CA MET A 135 -16.42 31.36 5.36
C MET A 135 -16.44 30.03 6.13
N VAL A 136 -15.36 29.24 6.03
CA VAL A 136 -15.21 27.97 6.76
C VAL A 136 -14.24 28.19 7.91
N LYS A 137 -14.61 27.73 9.11
CA LYS A 137 -13.71 27.76 10.27
C LYS A 137 -12.41 27.00 9.93
N PRO A 138 -11.22 27.61 10.07
CA PRO A 138 -9.94 26.97 9.72
C PRO A 138 -9.73 25.61 10.38
N ASN A 139 -10.16 25.45 11.63
CA ASN A 139 -10.09 24.17 12.35
C ASN A 139 -10.85 23.05 11.62
N VAL A 140 -12.07 23.33 11.13
CA VAL A 140 -12.89 22.34 10.42
C VAL A 140 -12.26 21.98 9.07
N ALA A 141 -11.68 22.96 8.37
CA ALA A 141 -10.97 22.73 7.12
C ALA A 141 -9.71 21.88 7.32
N MET A 142 -8.93 22.16 8.37
CA MET A 142 -7.74 21.38 8.72
C MET A 142 -8.10 19.96 9.13
N ASP A 143 -9.11 19.76 9.98
CA ASP A 143 -9.57 18.43 10.39
C ASP A 143 -10.03 17.62 9.17
N PHE A 144 -10.80 18.24 8.27
CA PHE A 144 -11.25 17.60 7.03
C PHE A 144 -10.08 17.24 6.10
N GLY A 145 -9.12 18.16 5.93
CA GLY A 145 -7.91 17.94 5.13
C GLY A 145 -7.05 16.80 5.68
N LEU A 146 -6.88 16.74 7.00
CA LEU A 146 -6.13 15.70 7.69
C LEU A 146 -6.82 14.33 7.53
N VAL A 147 -8.15 14.27 7.66
CA VAL A 147 -8.92 13.04 7.43
C VAL A 147 -8.74 12.55 5.99
N LEU A 148 -8.85 13.44 5.00
CA LEU A 148 -8.64 13.08 3.58
C LEU A 148 -7.23 12.54 3.33
N LEU A 149 -6.21 13.20 3.88
CA LEU A 149 -4.82 12.77 3.77
C LEU A 149 -4.58 11.42 4.44
N PHE A 150 -5.13 11.23 5.63
CA PHE A 150 -5.05 9.96 6.34
C PHE A 150 -5.66 8.82 5.52
N TYR A 151 -6.85 9.03 4.94
CA TYR A 151 -7.48 8.04 4.07
C TYR A 151 -6.63 7.75 2.83
N GLY A 152 -6.15 8.79 2.13
CA GLY A 152 -5.32 8.64 0.94
C GLY A 152 -4.01 7.89 1.23
N LEU A 153 -3.32 8.23 2.30
CA LEU A 153 -2.07 7.58 2.68
C LEU A 153 -2.29 6.14 3.16
N TYR A 154 -3.28 5.91 4.03
CA TYR A 154 -3.56 4.59 4.58
C TYR A 154 -3.96 3.59 3.49
N PHE A 155 -5.00 3.91 2.70
CA PHE A 155 -5.45 3.01 1.64
C PHE A 155 -4.42 2.90 0.52
N GLY A 156 -3.64 3.96 0.26
CA GLY A 156 -2.56 3.95 -0.73
C GLY A 156 -1.42 3.00 -0.37
N VAL A 157 -0.91 3.07 0.87
CA VAL A 157 0.16 2.18 1.36
C VAL A 157 -0.33 0.74 1.40
N VAL A 158 -1.51 0.50 1.96
CA VAL A 158 -2.09 -0.84 2.06
C VAL A 158 -2.32 -1.43 0.66
N ALA A 159 -2.93 -0.69 -0.26
CA ALA A 159 -3.16 -1.18 -1.63
C ALA A 159 -1.85 -1.52 -2.35
N ARG A 160 -0.79 -0.72 -2.15
CA ARG A 160 0.55 -0.97 -2.72
C ARG A 160 1.14 -2.28 -2.18
N ASP A 161 1.10 -2.50 -0.87
CA ASP A 161 1.66 -3.71 -0.25
C ASP A 161 0.90 -4.97 -0.67
N PHE A 162 -0.44 -4.90 -0.77
CA PHE A 162 -1.25 -5.99 -1.31
C PHE A 162 -0.96 -6.25 -2.80
N ALA A 163 -0.74 -5.20 -3.60
CA ALA A 163 -0.40 -5.34 -5.02
C ALA A 163 0.95 -6.05 -5.22
N GLU A 164 1.96 -5.74 -4.40
CA GLU A 164 3.26 -6.42 -4.43
C GLU A 164 3.11 -7.92 -4.14
N VAL A 165 2.40 -8.28 -3.06
CA VAL A 165 2.15 -9.69 -2.70
C VAL A 165 1.36 -10.42 -3.79
N CYS A 166 0.33 -9.79 -4.35
CA CYS A 166 -0.45 -10.39 -5.44
C CYS A 166 0.41 -10.60 -6.69
N SER A 167 1.25 -9.63 -7.04
CA SER A 167 2.13 -9.69 -8.22
C SER A 167 3.14 -10.84 -8.10
N ASP A 168 3.77 -10.99 -6.94
CA ASP A 168 4.71 -12.08 -6.65
C ASP A 168 4.04 -13.45 -6.72
N LYS A 169 2.83 -13.58 -6.17
CA LYS A 169 2.06 -14.83 -6.22
C LYS A 169 1.67 -15.18 -7.65
N MET A 170 1.12 -14.23 -8.41
CA MET A 170 0.75 -14.44 -9.81
C MET A 170 1.97 -14.84 -10.66
N ALA A 171 3.10 -14.12 -10.52
CA ALA A 171 4.34 -14.43 -11.23
C ALA A 171 4.85 -15.85 -10.93
N SER A 172 4.80 -16.27 -9.66
CA SER A 172 5.21 -17.62 -9.25
C SER A 172 4.34 -18.74 -9.82
N HIS A 173 3.07 -18.45 -10.15
CA HIS A 173 2.13 -19.44 -10.63
C HIS A 173 2.12 -19.60 -12.16
N ILE A 174 2.55 -18.58 -12.89
CA ILE A 174 2.58 -18.58 -14.35
C ILE A 174 3.67 -19.54 -14.89
N GLY A 175 4.75 -19.78 -14.14
CA GLY A 175 5.74 -20.83 -14.45
C GLY A 175 6.72 -20.52 -15.59
N TYR A 176 6.64 -19.34 -16.22
CA TYR A 176 7.65 -18.86 -17.17
C TYR A 176 8.92 -18.32 -16.48
N TYR A 177 8.91 -18.16 -15.16
CA TYR A 177 10.05 -17.66 -14.38
C TYR A 177 10.37 -18.61 -13.23
N THR A 178 11.60 -19.15 -13.21
CA THR A 178 12.11 -19.92 -12.07
C THR A 178 13.35 -19.21 -11.52
N LYS A 179 13.47 -19.08 -10.20
CA LYS A 179 14.65 -18.45 -9.59
C LYS A 179 15.90 -19.35 -9.64
N THR A 180 15.79 -20.57 -10.15
CA THR A 180 16.79 -21.65 -9.97
C THR A 180 17.07 -22.50 -11.21
N GLY A 181 16.63 -22.13 -12.43
CA GLY A 181 16.91 -22.93 -13.62
C GLY A 181 16.19 -22.52 -14.92
N MET A 182 16.26 -23.39 -15.93
CA MET A 182 15.57 -23.23 -17.22
C MET A 182 14.04 -23.22 -17.06
N PRO A 183 13.32 -22.29 -17.70
CA PRO A 183 11.86 -22.20 -17.61
C PRO A 183 11.19 -23.48 -18.11
N THR A 184 10.21 -23.97 -17.36
CA THR A 184 9.54 -25.27 -17.64
C THR A 184 8.55 -25.17 -18.81
N ARG A 185 8.24 -23.96 -19.28
CA ARG A 185 7.35 -23.67 -20.41
C ARG A 185 8.02 -22.69 -21.37
N LYS A 186 7.97 -23.01 -22.67
CA LYS A 186 8.25 -22.06 -23.75
C LYS A 186 7.02 -21.16 -23.95
N LEU A 187 7.25 -19.88 -24.23
CA LEU A 187 6.21 -18.92 -24.56
C LEU A 187 6.04 -18.92 -26.08
N ASP A 188 4.81 -19.10 -26.57
CA ASP A 188 4.50 -18.98 -27.99
C ASP A 188 4.62 -17.51 -28.44
N GLU A 189 5.14 -17.30 -29.65
CA GLU A 189 5.30 -15.96 -30.23
C GLU A 189 3.96 -15.22 -30.30
N GLY A 190 3.96 -13.94 -29.91
CA GLY A 190 2.74 -13.12 -29.93
C GLY A 190 1.76 -13.41 -28.78
N VAL A 191 2.15 -14.14 -27.74
CA VAL A 191 1.32 -14.35 -26.53
C VAL A 191 1.91 -13.62 -25.33
N CYS A 192 1.05 -12.95 -24.55
CA CYS A 192 1.49 -12.24 -23.35
C CYS A 192 1.96 -13.23 -22.28
N ALA A 193 3.19 -13.07 -21.79
CA ALA A 193 3.77 -13.89 -20.72
C ALA A 193 3.01 -13.82 -19.39
N VAL A 194 2.18 -12.79 -19.17
CA VAL A 194 1.46 -12.59 -17.91
C VAL A 194 0.03 -13.14 -17.97
N CYS A 195 -0.72 -12.79 -19.01
CA CYS A 195 -2.13 -13.18 -19.17
C CYS A 195 -2.34 -14.36 -20.13
N GLY A 196 -1.33 -14.82 -20.86
CA GLY A 196 -1.47 -15.90 -21.84
C GLY A 196 -2.43 -15.58 -23.01
N GLN A 197 -2.78 -14.31 -23.21
CA GLN A 197 -3.65 -13.87 -24.31
C GLN A 197 -2.80 -13.45 -25.51
N PRO A 198 -3.31 -13.61 -26.76
CA PRO A 198 -2.63 -13.11 -27.94
C PRO A 198 -2.48 -11.60 -27.88
N ILE A 199 -1.28 -11.12 -28.16
CA ILE A 199 -0.93 -9.70 -28.28
C ILE A 199 -1.43 -9.25 -29.65
N VAL A 200 -2.65 -8.69 -29.68
CA VAL A 200 -3.20 -8.06 -30.89
C VAL A 200 -2.42 -6.76 -31.12
N ARG A 201 -1.63 -6.72 -32.20
CA ARG A 201 -0.99 -5.48 -32.63
C ARG A 201 -2.08 -4.53 -33.12
N GLN A 202 -1.92 -3.25 -32.76
CA GLN A 202 -2.70 -2.19 -33.34
C GLN A 202 -2.12 -1.96 -34.73
N ASP A 203 -2.61 -2.71 -35.72
CA ASP A 203 -2.35 -2.38 -37.10
C ASP A 203 -3.19 -1.13 -37.40
N GLU A 204 -2.55 -0.07 -37.92
CA GLU A 204 -3.22 1.15 -38.35
C GLU A 204 -4.03 0.84 -39.62
N ASP A 205 -5.16 0.16 -39.48
CA ASP A 205 -6.13 0.04 -40.57
C ASP A 205 -6.86 1.39 -40.71
N GLU A 206 -7.08 1.82 -41.97
CA GLU A 206 -7.57 3.14 -42.41
C GLU A 206 -8.96 3.56 -41.87
N ASP A 207 -9.60 2.70 -41.07
CA ASP A 207 -10.88 2.93 -40.43
C ASP A 207 -10.63 3.17 -38.94
N GLY A 208 -10.61 4.43 -38.50
CA GLY A 208 -10.26 4.89 -37.13
C GLY A 208 -11.13 4.37 -35.97
N VAL A 209 -11.36 3.07 -35.89
CA VAL A 209 -12.08 2.34 -34.85
C VAL A 209 -11.04 1.65 -33.97
N SER A 210 -10.74 2.29 -32.84
CA SER A 210 -9.90 1.72 -31.77
C SER A 210 -10.59 0.47 -31.20
N ASN A 211 -10.22 -0.72 -31.68
CA ASN A 211 -10.68 -2.02 -31.17
C ASN A 211 -10.07 -2.36 -29.80
N GLY A 212 -10.21 -1.51 -28.78
CA GLY A 212 -9.80 -1.79 -27.38
C GLY A 212 -8.39 -2.38 -27.18
N ALA A 213 -7.53 -2.28 -28.19
CA ALA A 213 -6.25 -2.97 -28.27
C ALA A 213 -5.24 -2.17 -27.46
N GLU A 214 -4.49 -2.87 -26.63
CA GLU A 214 -3.47 -2.24 -25.78
C GLU A 214 -2.26 -1.86 -26.64
N LYS A 215 -1.67 -0.69 -26.35
CA LYS A 215 -0.49 -0.20 -27.08
C LYS A 215 0.66 -1.21 -26.96
N VAL A 216 1.03 -1.81 -28.09
CA VAL A 216 2.17 -2.74 -28.17
C VAL A 216 3.45 -1.91 -28.33
N VAL A 217 4.37 -2.05 -27.37
CA VAL A 217 5.70 -1.43 -27.45
C VAL A 217 6.72 -2.54 -27.69
N VAL A 218 7.31 -2.55 -28.87
CA VAL A 218 8.43 -3.44 -29.20
C VAL A 218 9.70 -2.81 -28.64
N LEU A 219 10.36 -3.51 -27.74
CA LEU A 219 11.65 -3.07 -27.19
C LEU A 219 12.75 -3.30 -28.24
N ASN A 220 13.71 -2.38 -28.34
CA ASN A 220 14.80 -2.44 -29.32
C ASN A 220 15.81 -3.60 -29.10
N CYS A 221 15.60 -4.42 -28.07
CA CYS A 221 16.42 -5.60 -27.83
C CYS A 221 15.97 -6.72 -28.77
N ALA A 222 16.79 -6.95 -29.80
CA ALA A 222 16.60 -7.94 -30.88
C ALA A 222 16.65 -9.39 -30.38
N HIS A 223 15.65 -9.79 -29.59
CA HIS A 223 15.42 -11.19 -29.26
C HIS A 223 14.14 -11.63 -29.97
N SER A 224 14.37 -12.28 -31.12
CA SER A 224 13.44 -13.17 -31.81
C SER A 224 13.05 -14.34 -30.93
#